data_AF-A0A380DX22-F1
#
_entry.id   AF-A0A380DX22-F1
#
_cell.length_a   1.000
_cell.length_b   1.000
_cell.length_c   1.000
_cell.angle_alpha   90.00
_cell.angle_beta   90.00
_cell.angle_gamma   90.00
#
_symmetry.space_group_name_H-M   'P 1'
#
loop_
_entity.id
_entity.type
_entity.pdbx_description
1 polymer ?
#
loop_
_entity_poly.entity_id
_entity_poly.type
_entity_poly.pdbx_seq_one_letter_code
_entity_poly.pdbx_strand_id
1 'polypeptide(L)' 'MILGEQVPKLYFVSESNISKAQLIAYLSQHLAKYKVPKHFEKVDTLPYTSTGKLQKK' A
#
# COMPACT_ATOMS: atom_id res chain seq x y z
N MET A 1 -27.93 3.88 -1.68
CA MET A 1 -26.88 2.88 -1.35
C MET A 1 -25.55 3.47 -1.73
N ILE A 2 -24.77 3.98 -0.77
CA ILE A 2 -23.40 4.41 -1.08
C ILE A 2 -22.56 3.14 -1.00
N LEU A 3 -22.19 2.58 -2.16
CA LEU A 3 -21.16 1.55 -2.23
C LEU A 3 -19.91 2.13 -1.56
N GLY A 4 -19.44 1.52 -0.47
CA GLY A 4 -18.25 1.98 0.24
C GLY A 4 -17.10 2.16 -0.74
N GLU A 5 -16.55 3.37 -0.82
CA GLU A 5 -15.47 3.72 -1.74
C GLU A 5 -14.26 2.83 -1.44
N GLN A 6 -13.92 1.92 -2.37
CA GLN A 6 -12.71 1.12 -2.27
C GLN A 6 -11.52 2.03 -2.54
N VAL A 7 -10.74 2.33 -1.50
CA VAL A 7 -9.54 3.15 -1.60
C VAL A 7 -8.28 2.27 -1.70
N PRO A 8 -7.30 2.65 -2.53
CA PRO A 8 -6.04 1.91 -2.61
C PRO A 8 -5.27 1.97 -1.28
N LYS A 9 -4.79 0.80 -0.84
CA LYS A 9 -3.89 0.61 0.30
C LYS A 9 -2.54 0.09 -0.20
N LEU A 10 -1.46 0.57 0.39
CA LEU A 10 -0.10 0.08 0.11
C LEU A 10 0.44 -0.69 1.31
N TYR A 11 0.86 -1.93 1.04
CA TYR A 11 1.67 -2.74 1.93
C TYR A 11 3.08 -2.79 1.38
N PHE A 12 4.07 -2.53 2.23
CA PHE A 12 5.47 -2.58 1.81
C PHE A 12 6.36 -3.10 2.93
N VAL A 13 7.45 -3.77 2.54
CA VAL A 13 8.53 -4.20 3.43
C VAL A 13 9.73 -3.32 3.11
N SER A 14 10.47 -2.91 4.13
CA SER A 14 11.71 -2.15 3.94
C SER A 14 12.60 -2.29 5.16
N GLU A 15 13.90 -2.47 4.93
CA GLU A 15 14.92 -2.44 5.99
C GLU A 15 15.15 -1.03 6.53
N SER A 16 14.90 -0.01 5.70
CA SER A 16 15.06 1.39 6.07
C SER A 16 13.75 2.03 6.54
N ASN A 17 13.88 3.15 7.24
CA ASN A 17 12.73 3.95 7.63
C ASN A 17 12.37 4.88 6.46
N ILE A 18 11.25 4.57 5.79
CA ILE A 18 10.73 5.38 4.69
C ILE A 18 9.52 6.14 5.20
N SER A 19 9.56 7.47 5.13
CA SER A 19 8.42 8.28 5.54
C SER A 19 7.28 8.21 4.53
N LYS A 20 6.05 8.40 5.03
CA LYS A 20 4.85 8.50 4.17
C LYS A 20 4.98 9.60 3.10
N ALA A 21 5.61 10.72 3.44
CA ALA A 21 5.82 11.84 2.51
C ALA A 21 6.71 11.43 1.33
N GLN A 22 7.81 10.70 1.59
CA GLN A 22 8.68 10.18 0.53
C GLN A 22 7.95 9.22 -0.41
N LEU A 23 7.16 8.29 0.15
CA LEU A 23 6.35 7.37 -0.66
C LEU A 23 5.32 8.12 -1.52
N ILE A 24 4.61 9.10 -0.96
CA ILE A 24 3.64 9.89 -1.71
C ILE A 24 4.33 10.69 -2.81
N ALA A 25 5.46 11.34 -2.52
CA ALA A 25 6.21 12.12 -3.51
C ALA A 25 6.69 11.26 -4.67
N TYR A 26 7.18 10.05 -4.38
CA TYR A 26 7.58 9.08 -5.41
C TYR A 26 6.37 8.60 -6.22
N LEU A 27 5.32 8.11 -5.56
CA LEU A 27 4.15 7.55 -6.24
C LEU A 27 3.40 8.60 -7.07
N SER A 28 3.35 9.86 -6.62
CA SER A 28 2.68 10.94 -7.36
C SER A 28 3.40 11.35 -8.64
N GLN A 29 4.69 11.05 -8.76
CA GLN A 29 5.46 11.27 -10.00
C GLN A 29 5.24 10.14 -11.02
N HIS A 30 4.88 8.93 -10.55
CA HIS A 30 4.77 7.74 -11.39
C HIS A 30 3.34 7.26 -11.62
N LEU A 31 2.37 7.72 -10.83
CA LEU A 31 0.97 7.29 -10.85
C LEU A 31 0.03 8.48 -10.96
N ALA A 32 -1.14 8.25 -11.58
CA ALA A 32 -2.23 9.20 -11.53
C ALA A 32 -2.70 9.45 -10.09
N LYS A 33 -3.15 10.68 -9.79
CA LYS A 33 -3.51 11.13 -8.44
C LYS A 33 -4.48 10.19 -7.70
N TYR A 34 -5.44 9.60 -8.40
CA TYR A 34 -6.44 8.69 -7.80
C TYR A 34 -5.87 7.29 -7.45
N LYS A 35 -4.69 6.92 -7.97
CA LYS A 35 -3.99 5.67 -7.65
C LYS A 35 -3.02 5.82 -6.49
N VAL A 36 -2.75 7.05 -6.04
CA VAL A 36 -1.92 7.27 -4.86
C VAL A 36 -2.67 6.72 -3.64
N PRO A 37 -2.10 5.74 -2.92
CA PRO A 37 -2.74 5.12 -1.77
C PRO A 37 -3.06 6.15 -0.68
N LYS A 38 -4.22 6.00 -0.03
CA LYS A 38 -4.57 6.82 1.15
C LYS A 38 -3.99 6.20 2.43
N HIS A 39 -3.79 4.89 2.44
CA HIS A 39 -3.28 4.11 3.56
C HIS A 39 -1.96 3.42 3.20
N PHE A 40 -1.03 3.44 4.14
CA PHE A 40 0.32 2.91 4.01
C PHE A 40 0.59 2.05 5.25
N GLU A 41 0.96 0.81 5.03
CA GLU A 41 1.27 -0.14 6.09
C GLU A 41 2.65 -0.75 5.81
N LYS A 42 3.60 -0.44 6.69
CA LYS A 42 4.89 -1.11 6.70
C LYS A 42 4.72 -2.43 7.44
N VAL A 43 5.06 -3.54 6.80
CA VAL A 43 5.01 -4.88 7.39
C VAL A 43 6.41 -5.47 7.38
N ASP A 44 6.70 -6.34 8.37
CA ASP A 44 7.98 -7.05 8.42
C ASP A 44 8.07 -8.11 7.32
N THR A 45 6.94 -8.74 7.01
CA THR A 45 6.80 -9.70 5.92
C THR A 45 5.46 -9.48 5.22
N LEU A 46 5.40 -9.77 3.92
CA LEU A 46 4.12 -9.75 3.21
C LEU A 46 3.23 -10.88 3.72
N PRO A 47 1.91 -10.65 3.88
CA PRO A 47 1.00 -11.69 4.33
C PRO A 47 0.82 -12.75 3.24
N TYR A 48 1.04 -14.01 3.58
CA TYR A 48 0.81 -15.15 2.70
C TYR A 48 -0.23 -16.09 3.31
N THR A 49 -1.01 -16.73 2.44
CA THR A 49 -1.88 -17.85 2.81
C THR A 49 -1.04 -19.10 3.12
N SER A 50 -1.64 -20.09 3.75
CA SER A 50 -1.03 -21.41 3.99
C SER A 50 -0.57 -22.13 2.71
N THR A 51 -1.06 -21.68 1.55
CA THR A 51 -0.66 -22.20 0.22
C THR A 51 0.41 -21.36 -0.46
N GLY A 52 0.97 -20.35 0.22
CA GLY A 52 2.04 -19.49 -0.31
C GLY A 52 1.57 -18.33 -1.20
N LYS A 53 0.26 -18.15 -1.41
CA LYS A 53 -0.27 -17.01 -2.18
C LYS A 53 -0.34 -15.75 -1.32
N LEU A 54 -0.08 -14.58 -1.91
CA LEU A 54 -0.25 -13.29 -1.24
C LEU A 54 -1.69 -13.13 -0.75
N GLN A 55 -1.86 -12.89 0.54
CA GLN A 55 -3.14 -12.74 1.20
C GLN A 55 -3.49 -11.24 1.31
N LYS A 56 -4.58 -10.81 0.67
CA LYS A 56 -5.12 -9.47 0.89
C LYS A 56 -5.80 -9.44 2.27
N LYS A 57 -5.47 -8.42 3.08
CA LYS A 57 -6.16 -8.07 4.32
C LYS A 57 -6.95 -6.78 4.12
#